data_AF-A0A493TDP7-F1
#
_entry.id   AF-A0A493TDP7-F1
#
_cell.length_a   1.000
_cell.length_b   1.000
_cell.length_c   1.000
_cell.angle_alpha   90.00
_cell.angle_beta   90.00
_cell.angle_gamma   90.00
#
_symmetry.space_group_name_H-M   'P 1'
#
loop_
_entity.id
_entity.type
_entity.pdbx_description
1 polymer ?
#
loop_
_entity_poly.entity_id
_entity_poly.type
_entity_poly.pdbx_seq_one_letter_code
_entity_poly.pdbx_strand_id
1 'polypeptide(L)'
;MGSCRCRLWGPRGARSLGAGYGVLQVQEFKEAFQLFDRTGDGKILYSQCGDVMRALGQNPTNAEMNLKTLNFEQFLPMMQTIAKNKDQGCFEDYVEGLRVFDKEGNGTVMGAEIRHVLVTLGEKMTEEEVEQLVAGHEDSNGCINYEGERRAAK
;
A
#
# COMPACT_ATOMS: atom_id res chain seq x y z
N MET A 1 -40.25 19.83 4.63
CA MET A 1 -38.88 20.23 4.20
C MET A 1 -38.02 20.12 5.45
N GLY A 2 -36.97 19.32 5.58
CA GLY A 2 -36.34 18.32 4.73
C GLY A 2 -35.90 17.12 5.58
N SER A 3 -35.79 15.96 4.93
CA SER A 3 -35.47 14.67 5.54
C SER A 3 -34.05 14.27 5.13
N CYS A 4 -33.14 14.15 6.09
CA CYS A 4 -31.95 13.31 6.01
C CYS A 4 -31.53 12.96 7.45
N ARG A 5 -32.08 11.87 7.99
CA ARG A 5 -31.54 11.24 9.19
C ARG A 5 -31.27 9.79 8.88
N CYS A 6 -29.98 9.46 8.80
CA CYS A 6 -29.43 8.13 8.59
C CYS A 6 -30.14 7.11 9.48
N ARG A 7 -30.73 6.09 8.86
CA ARG A 7 -31.14 4.86 9.55
C ARG A 7 -29.90 3.97 9.66
N LEU A 8 -29.17 4.12 10.77
CA LEU A 8 -28.27 3.07 11.23
C LEU A 8 -29.11 1.85 11.64
N TRP A 9 -28.90 0.77 10.89
CA TRP A 9 -28.94 -0.64 11.27
C TRP A 9 -29.70 -0.99 12.56
N GLY A 10 -30.87 -1.64 12.41
CA GLY A 10 -31.64 -2.22 13.52
C GLY A 10 -31.06 -3.56 14.02
N PRO A 11 -31.43 -4.01 15.23
CA PRO A 11 -30.79 -5.14 15.90
C PRO A 11 -31.42 -6.46 15.44
N ARG A 12 -30.61 -7.35 14.87
CA ARG A 12 -30.81 -8.81 14.94
C ARG A 12 -29.55 -9.52 14.43
N GLY A 13 -28.85 -10.18 15.36
CA GLY A 13 -27.75 -11.10 15.05
C GLY A 13 -26.35 -10.50 15.14
N ALA A 14 -26.00 -9.95 16.30
CA ALA A 14 -24.59 -9.76 16.66
C ALA A 14 -23.92 -11.14 16.77
N ARG A 15 -23.34 -11.62 15.67
CA ARG A 15 -22.28 -12.62 15.72
C ARG A 15 -20.98 -11.85 15.90
N SER A 16 -20.30 -12.18 16.99
CA SER A 16 -19.08 -11.54 17.49
C SER A 16 -18.07 -11.23 16.38
N LEU A 17 -17.91 -9.96 16.03
CA LEU A 17 -16.66 -9.47 15.43
C LEU A 17 -15.64 -9.34 16.57
N GLY A 18 -15.08 -10.49 16.96
CA GLY A 18 -14.03 -10.61 17.94
C GLY A 18 -12.68 -10.15 17.38
N ALA A 19 -12.50 -8.86 17.22
CA ALA A 19 -11.19 -8.21 17.10
C ALA A 19 -11.37 -6.73 17.47
N GLY A 20 -10.46 -6.18 18.27
CA GLY A 20 -10.54 -4.79 18.76
C GLY A 20 -10.40 -3.78 17.62
N TYR A 21 -11.52 -3.42 16.99
CA TYR A 21 -11.58 -2.37 15.98
C TYR A 21 -12.09 -1.06 16.59
N GLY A 22 -11.43 0.05 16.28
CA GLY A 22 -11.97 1.38 16.56
C GLY A 22 -13.14 1.69 15.62
N VAL A 23 -14.18 2.37 16.13
CA VAL A 23 -15.40 2.67 15.36
C VAL A 23 -15.09 3.49 14.10
N LEU A 24 -14.11 4.38 14.17
CA LEU A 24 -13.63 5.19 13.03
C LEU A 24 -12.89 4.33 12.00
N GLN A 25 -12.01 3.42 12.45
CA GLN A 25 -11.24 2.56 11.56
C GLN A 25 -12.13 1.63 10.72
N VAL A 26 -13.20 1.08 11.33
CA VAL A 26 -14.19 0.26 10.58
C VAL A 26 -14.92 1.09 9.54
N GLN A 27 -15.23 2.36 9.86
CA GLN A 27 -15.91 3.28 8.96
C GLN A 27 -15.01 3.64 7.76
N GLU A 28 -13.74 3.94 8.00
CA GLU A 28 -12.74 4.22 6.94
C GLU A 28 -12.56 3.01 6.01
N PHE A 29 -12.44 1.80 6.56
CA PHE A 29 -12.35 0.59 5.74
C PHE A 29 -13.63 0.31 4.95
N LYS A 30 -14.79 0.70 5.47
CA LYS A 30 -16.07 0.56 4.77
C LYS A 30 -16.18 1.53 3.60
N GLU A 31 -15.72 2.76 3.77
CA GLU A 31 -15.64 3.75 2.70
C GLU A 31 -14.66 3.29 1.62
N ALA A 32 -13.48 2.77 2.01
CA ALA A 32 -12.53 2.17 1.07
C ALA A 32 -13.15 0.99 0.31
N PHE A 33 -13.86 0.08 0.98
CA PHE A 33 -14.55 -1.04 0.34
C PHE A 33 -15.57 -0.59 -0.71
N GLN A 34 -16.31 0.49 -0.42
CA GLN A 34 -17.29 1.06 -1.35
C GLN A 34 -16.64 1.69 -2.60
N LEU A 35 -15.39 2.14 -2.53
CA LEU A 35 -14.65 2.61 -3.71
C LEU A 35 -14.36 1.47 -4.69
N PHE A 36 -14.16 0.24 -4.18
CA PHE A 36 -13.88 -0.93 -5.00
C PHE A 36 -15.16 -1.65 -5.47
N ASP A 37 -16.24 -1.59 -4.70
CA ASP A 37 -17.54 -2.18 -5.03
C ASP A 37 -18.27 -1.37 -6.12
N ARG A 38 -17.93 -1.64 -7.38
CA ARG A 38 -18.55 -1.00 -8.56
C ARG A 38 -20.00 -1.43 -8.80
N THR A 39 -20.39 -2.59 -8.26
CA THR A 39 -21.72 -3.20 -8.47
C THR A 39 -22.72 -2.82 -7.38
N GLY A 40 -22.23 -2.37 -6.22
CA GLY A 40 -23.04 -2.03 -5.05
C GLY A 40 -23.71 -3.24 -4.39
N ASP A 41 -23.25 -4.46 -4.71
CA ASP A 41 -23.82 -5.71 -4.18
C ASP A 41 -23.12 -6.17 -2.89
N GLY A 42 -22.22 -5.35 -2.34
CA GLY A 42 -21.45 -5.64 -1.14
C GLY A 42 -20.34 -6.65 -1.38
N LYS A 43 -19.90 -6.80 -2.63
CA LYS A 43 -18.84 -7.72 -3.04
C LYS A 43 -17.84 -7.02 -3.96
N ILE A 44 -16.57 -7.36 -3.79
CA ILE A 44 -15.51 -6.92 -4.69
C ILE A 44 -14.86 -8.15 -5.32
N LEU A 45 -14.63 -8.11 -6.62
CA LEU A 45 -13.84 -9.13 -7.30
C LEU A 45 -12.37 -9.00 -6.87
N TYR A 46 -11.66 -10.13 -6.83
CA TYR A 46 -10.22 -10.12 -6.59
C TYR A 46 -9.49 -9.23 -7.62
N SER A 47 -9.94 -9.22 -8.88
CA SER A 47 -9.43 -8.31 -9.92
C SER A 47 -9.55 -6.83 -9.58
N GLN A 48 -10.50 -6.43 -8.75
CA GLN A 48 -10.70 -5.03 -8.34
C GLN A 48 -9.78 -4.62 -7.18
N CYS A 49 -9.15 -5.58 -6.50
CA CYS A 49 -8.28 -5.34 -5.34
C CYS A 49 -6.98 -6.15 -5.40
N GLY A 50 -6.48 -6.42 -6.61
CA GLY A 50 -5.28 -7.22 -6.84
C GLY A 50 -4.04 -6.70 -6.11
N ASP A 51 -3.88 -5.37 -6.08
CA ASP A 51 -2.74 -4.73 -5.42
C ASP A 51 -2.82 -4.89 -3.90
N VAL A 52 -4.04 -4.90 -3.32
CA VAL A 52 -4.28 -5.19 -1.90
C VAL A 52 -3.89 -6.62 -1.57
N MET A 53 -4.15 -7.58 -2.47
CA MET A 53 -3.76 -8.98 -2.29
C MET A 53 -2.25 -9.17 -2.35
N ARG A 54 -1.59 -8.51 -3.31
CA ARG A 54 -0.12 -8.54 -3.44
C ARG A 54 0.55 -7.90 -2.23
N ALA A 55 0.03 -6.78 -1.75
CA ALA A 55 0.50 -6.11 -0.52
C ALA A 55 0.37 -6.98 0.74
N LEU A 56 -0.46 -8.04 0.69
CA LEU A 56 -0.60 -9.04 1.75
C LEU A 56 0.26 -10.29 1.53
N GLY A 57 1.13 -10.28 0.54
CA GLY A 57 1.95 -11.43 0.14
C GLY A 57 1.15 -12.55 -0.52
N GLN A 58 -0.10 -12.30 -0.93
CA GLN A 58 -0.87 -13.25 -1.72
C GLN A 58 -0.63 -12.99 -3.20
N ASN A 59 -0.26 -14.05 -3.93
CA ASN A 59 -0.11 -14.05 -5.39
C ASN A 59 -1.24 -14.87 -6.04
N PRO A 60 -2.50 -14.37 -6.03
CA PRO A 60 -3.60 -15.05 -6.70
C PRO A 60 -3.34 -15.14 -8.20
N THR A 61 -3.67 -16.30 -8.78
CA THR A 61 -3.54 -16.51 -10.22
C THR A 61 -4.58 -15.70 -11.00
N ASN A 62 -4.31 -15.38 -12.28
CA ASN A 62 -5.26 -14.66 -13.15
C ASN A 62 -6.65 -15.33 -13.22
N ALA A 63 -6.73 -16.65 -13.04
CA ALA A 63 -8.00 -17.38 -12.98
C ALA A 63 -8.76 -17.07 -11.67
N GLU A 64 -8.06 -17.06 -10.53
CA GLU A 64 -8.66 -16.74 -9.22
C GLU A 64 -9.10 -15.28 -9.13
N MET A 65 -8.37 -14.39 -9.81
CA MET A 65 -8.69 -12.96 -9.89
C MET A 65 -10.07 -12.68 -10.51
N ASN A 66 -10.53 -13.53 -11.43
CA ASN A 66 -11.78 -13.34 -12.17
C ASN A 66 -12.97 -14.14 -11.63
N LEU A 67 -12.72 -15.13 -10.76
CA LEU A 67 -13.76 -16.04 -10.26
C LEU A 67 -14.12 -15.78 -8.80
N LYS A 68 -13.20 -15.21 -8.03
CA LYS A 68 -13.34 -15.08 -6.59
C LYS A 68 -13.78 -13.66 -6.22
N THR A 69 -14.77 -13.57 -5.33
CA THR A 69 -15.30 -12.32 -4.78
C THR A 69 -15.10 -12.28 -3.28
N LEU A 70 -14.86 -11.10 -2.73
CA LEU A 70 -14.70 -10.83 -1.31
C LEU A 70 -15.88 -10.03 -0.81
N ASN A 71 -16.36 -10.39 0.37
CA ASN A 71 -17.29 -9.55 1.12
C ASN A 71 -16.53 -8.67 2.13
N PHE A 72 -17.24 -7.71 2.72
CA PHE A 72 -16.65 -6.78 3.68
C PHE A 72 -16.02 -7.49 4.89
N GLU A 73 -16.64 -8.56 5.39
CA GLU A 73 -16.12 -9.34 6.52
C GLU A 73 -14.77 -10.02 6.21
N GLN A 74 -14.54 -10.41 4.95
CA GLN A 74 -13.26 -10.93 4.48
C GLN A 74 -12.24 -9.81 4.24
N PHE A 75 -12.69 -8.66 3.72
CA PHE A 75 -11.84 -7.50 3.43
C PHE A 75 -11.25 -6.83 4.67
N LEU A 76 -12.01 -6.84 5.77
CA LEU A 76 -11.65 -6.14 7.00
C LEU A 76 -10.36 -6.66 7.67
N PRO A 77 -10.17 -7.98 7.89
CA PRO A 77 -8.90 -8.50 8.40
C PRO A 77 -7.73 -8.28 7.43
N MET A 78 -8.00 -8.25 6.13
CA MET A 78 -6.98 -7.94 5.10
C MET A 78 -6.47 -6.50 5.22
N MET A 79 -7.38 -5.53 5.28
CA MET A 79 -7.04 -4.12 5.51
C MET A 79 -6.34 -3.89 6.84
N GLN A 80 -6.73 -4.64 7.88
CA GLN A 80 -6.09 -4.53 9.17
C GLN A 80 -4.64 -5.02 9.14
N THR A 81 -4.36 -6.11 8.43
CA THR A 81 -2.99 -6.59 8.25
C THR A 81 -2.14 -5.58 7.49
N ILE A 82 -2.68 -4.94 6.45
CA ILE A 82 -1.96 -3.86 5.73
C ILE A 82 -1.71 -2.67 6.66
N ALA A 83 -2.73 -2.20 7.38
CA ALA A 83 -2.59 -1.06 8.30
C ALA A 83 -1.64 -1.35 9.49
N LYS A 84 -1.47 -2.62 9.85
CA LYS A 84 -0.53 -3.07 10.89
C LYS A 84 0.86 -3.39 10.34
N ASN A 85 0.98 -3.72 9.06
CA ASN A 85 2.24 -3.84 8.35
C ASN A 85 2.85 -2.45 8.20
N LYS A 86 3.53 -2.01 9.27
CA LYS A 86 4.46 -0.88 9.28
C LYS A 86 5.81 -1.22 8.65
N ASP A 87 5.92 -2.38 7.98
CA ASP A 87 7.12 -2.84 7.27
C ASP A 87 7.38 -2.08 5.96
N GLN A 88 6.54 -1.11 5.60
CA GLN A 88 7.06 0.01 4.82
C GLN A 88 7.94 0.81 5.77
N GLY A 89 9.25 0.51 5.77
CA GLY A 89 10.24 1.17 6.61
C GLY A 89 10.02 2.68 6.68
N CYS A 90 10.35 3.30 7.81
CA CYS A 90 10.21 4.74 7.90
C CYS A 90 11.24 5.42 6.97
N PHE A 91 11.04 6.70 6.66
CA PHE A 91 12.01 7.46 5.86
C PHE A 91 13.44 7.35 6.42
N GLU A 92 13.59 7.28 7.74
CA GLU A 92 14.90 7.08 8.38
C GLU A 92 15.51 5.71 8.05
N ASP A 93 14.72 4.63 7.98
CA ASP A 93 15.20 3.30 7.57
C ASP A 93 15.68 3.29 6.11
N TYR A 94 14.99 4.02 5.23
CA TYR A 94 15.41 4.18 3.83
C TYR A 94 16.72 4.98 3.71
N VAL A 95 16.85 6.08 4.48
CA VAL A 95 18.07 6.90 4.48
C VAL A 95 19.26 6.13 5.03
N GLU A 96 19.09 5.39 6.13
CA GLU A 96 20.17 4.54 6.68
C GLU A 96 20.52 3.38 5.74
N GLY A 97 19.53 2.78 5.06
CA GLY A 97 19.76 1.76 4.05
C GLY A 97 20.58 2.27 2.86
N LEU A 98 20.27 3.48 2.37
CA LEU A 98 20.98 4.11 1.26
C LEU A 98 22.39 4.60 1.65
N ARG A 99 22.60 4.99 2.91
CA ARG A 99 23.93 5.38 3.42
C ARG A 99 24.98 4.27 3.29
N VAL A 100 24.57 3.00 3.27
CA VAL A 100 25.49 1.86 3.04
C VAL A 100 26.12 1.90 1.64
N PHE A 101 25.43 2.51 0.68
CA PHE A 101 25.89 2.64 -0.70
C PHE A 101 26.63 3.95 -0.96
N ASP A 102 26.37 4.99 -0.17
CA ASP A 102 27.13 6.25 -0.18
C ASP A 102 28.51 6.09 0.48
N LYS A 103 29.47 5.57 -0.29
CA LYS A 103 30.86 5.41 0.15
C LYS A 103 31.56 6.73 0.42
N GLU A 104 31.09 7.82 -0.19
CA GLU A 104 31.69 9.14 -0.09
C GLU A 104 31.11 9.96 1.07
N GLY A 105 29.97 9.53 1.63
CA GLY A 105 29.26 10.22 2.71
C GLY A 105 28.75 11.60 2.30
N ASN A 106 28.51 11.82 1.00
CA ASN A 106 28.12 13.10 0.43
C ASN A 106 26.59 13.28 0.30
N GLY A 107 25.81 12.28 0.70
CA GLY A 107 24.34 12.27 0.64
C GLY A 107 23.79 11.88 -0.74
N THR A 108 24.61 11.28 -1.60
CA THR A 108 24.20 10.83 -2.94
C THR A 108 24.60 9.38 -3.18
N VAL A 109 23.77 8.65 -3.93
CA VAL A 109 24.05 7.28 -4.38
C VAL A 109 23.90 7.21 -5.89
N MET A 110 24.72 6.42 -6.56
CA MET A 110 24.56 6.21 -8.00
C MET A 110 23.21 5.53 -8.28
N GLY A 111 22.40 6.09 -9.18
CA GLY A 111 21.11 5.48 -9.54
C GLY A 111 21.27 4.07 -10.10
N ALA A 112 22.42 3.78 -10.73
CA ALA A 112 22.78 2.44 -11.18
C ALA A 112 22.91 1.42 -10.04
N GLU A 113 23.41 1.81 -8.87
CA GLU A 113 23.53 0.94 -7.70
C GLU A 113 22.14 0.68 -7.11
N ILE A 114 21.29 1.71 -7.00
CA ILE A 114 19.90 1.57 -6.54
C ILE A 114 19.10 0.64 -7.45
N ARG A 115 19.20 0.82 -8.78
CA ARG A 115 18.58 -0.06 -9.77
C ARG A 115 19.02 -1.51 -9.58
N HIS A 116 20.33 -1.73 -9.44
CA HIS A 116 20.86 -3.08 -9.25
C HIS A 116 20.34 -3.74 -7.98
N VAL A 117 20.30 -3.00 -6.86
CA VAL A 117 19.83 -3.51 -5.57
C VAL A 117 18.34 -3.86 -5.63
N LEU A 118 17.48 -2.97 -6.15
CA LEU A 118 16.03 -3.19 -6.19
C LEU A 118 15.60 -4.36 -7.10
N VAL A 119 16.39 -4.65 -8.13
CA VAL A 119 16.13 -5.79 -9.05
C VAL A 119 16.79 -7.10 -8.56
N THR A 120 17.90 -7.01 -7.81
CA THR A 120 18.74 -8.18 -7.47
C THR A 120 18.54 -8.67 -6.04
N LEU A 121 18.25 -7.78 -5.09
CA LEU A 121 18.23 -8.05 -3.65
C LEU A 121 16.84 -7.80 -3.07
N GLY A 122 16.34 -8.73 -2.23
CA GLY A 122 15.06 -8.60 -1.54
C GLY A 122 13.85 -9.08 -2.35
N GLU A 123 12.71 -8.39 -2.17
CA GLU A 123 11.50 -8.58 -2.95
C GLU A 123 11.65 -7.83 -4.28
N LYS A 124 11.80 -8.60 -5.37
CA LYS A 124 12.22 -8.07 -6.66
C LYS A 124 11.10 -7.24 -7.28
N MET A 125 11.40 -5.97 -7.54
CA MET A 125 10.57 -5.11 -8.37
C MET A 125 10.89 -5.38 -9.85
N THR A 126 9.91 -5.15 -10.72
CA THR A 126 10.15 -5.19 -12.16
C THR A 126 11.00 -3.99 -12.59
N GLU A 127 11.74 -4.15 -13.70
CA GLU A 127 12.59 -3.08 -14.23
C GLU A 127 11.78 -1.81 -14.55
N GLU A 128 10.54 -1.98 -14.97
CA GLU A 128 9.57 -0.91 -15.24
C GLU A 128 9.17 -0.14 -13.98
N GLU A 129 8.93 -0.82 -12.86
CA GLU A 129 8.60 -0.21 -11.57
C GLU A 129 9.81 0.52 -10.98
N VAL A 130 11.01 -0.06 -11.11
CA VAL A 130 12.25 0.58 -10.65
C VAL A 130 12.56 1.83 -11.46
N GLU A 131 12.35 1.79 -12.78
CA GLU A 131 12.54 2.96 -13.64
C GLU A 131 11.57 4.08 -13.24
N GLN A 132 10.32 3.77 -12.92
CA GLN A 132 9.36 4.76 -12.42
C GLN A 132 9.77 5.38 -11.08
N LEU A 133 10.40 4.60 -10.20
CA LEU A 133 10.87 5.08 -8.89
C LEU A 133 12.11 5.98 -9.00
N VAL A 134 13.00 5.68 -9.95
CA VAL A 134 14.26 6.41 -10.13
C VAL A 134 14.08 7.62 -11.05
N ALA A 135 13.13 7.55 -11.99
CA ALA A 135 12.87 8.60 -12.96
C ALA A 135 12.55 9.94 -12.27
N GLY A 136 13.29 10.98 -12.65
CA GLY A 136 13.10 12.34 -12.13
C GLY A 136 13.86 12.65 -10.83
N HIS A 137 14.49 11.65 -10.21
CA HIS A 137 15.33 11.83 -9.02
C HIS A 137 16.83 11.84 -9.33
N GLU A 138 17.24 11.37 -10.52
CA GLU A 138 18.63 11.41 -10.97
C GLU A 138 19.04 12.81 -11.44
N ASP A 139 20.22 13.24 -11.02
CA ASP A 139 20.87 14.45 -11.52
C ASP A 139 21.56 14.21 -12.88
N SER A 140 22.21 15.26 -13.41
CA SER A 140 22.95 15.18 -14.68
C SER A 140 24.13 14.20 -14.66
N ASN A 141 24.54 13.72 -13.48
CA ASN A 141 25.60 12.75 -13.28
C ASN A 141 25.07 11.33 -13.04
N GLY A 142 23.74 11.13 -13.02
CA GLY A 142 23.12 9.84 -12.72
C GLY A 142 23.16 9.48 -11.24
N CYS A 143 23.28 10.48 -10.36
CA CYS A 143 23.27 10.32 -8.92
C CYS A 143 21.91 10.75 -8.34
N ILE A 144 21.45 10.02 -7.33
CA ILE A 144 20.21 10.30 -6.59
C ILE A 144 20.58 10.89 -5.23
N ASN A 145 20.04 12.07 -4.93
CA ASN A 145 20.22 12.72 -3.63
C ASN A 145 19.10 12.29 -2.68
N TYR A 146 19.46 11.52 -1.64
CA TYR A 146 18.51 10.96 -0.68
C TYR A 146 18.41 11.78 0.62
N GLU A 147 19.29 12.77 0.84
CA GLU A 147 19.20 13.71 1.97
C GLU A 147 18.48 15.04 1.60
N GLY A 148 18.35 15.32 0.29
CA GLY A 148 17.98 16.62 -0.26
C GLY A 148 16.52 17.06 -0.08
N GLU A 149 15.59 16.14 0.19
CA GLU A 149 14.16 16.48 0.31
C GLU A 149 13.83 17.34 1.55
N ARG A 150 14.72 17.43 2.55
CA ARG A 150 14.53 18.34 3.71
C ARG A 150 14.71 19.82 3.40
N ARG A 151 15.30 20.21 2.26
CA ARG A 151 15.71 21.61 2.02
C ARG A 151 14.88 22.40 1.00
N ALA A 152 14.03 21.75 0.22
CA ALA A 152 13.24 22.44 -0.82
C ALA A 152 11.93 23.09 -0.31
N ALA A 153 11.55 22.87 0.96
CA ALA A 153 10.29 23.36 1.53
C ALA A 153 10.46 24.44 2.62
N LYS A 154 11.30 25.45 2.37
CA LYS A 154 11.34 26.67 3.20
C LYS A 154 11.19 27.93 2.37
#